data_AF-A0A3R8QVW9-F1
#
_entry.id   AF-A0A3R8QVW9-F1
#
_cell.length_a   1.000
_cell.length_b   1.000
_cell.length_c   1.000
_cell.angle_alpha   90.00
_cell.angle_beta   90.00
_cell.angle_gamma   90.00
#
_symmetry.space_group_name_H-M   'P 1'
#
loop_
_entity.id
_entity.type
_entity.pdbx_description
1 polymer ?
#
loop_
_entity_poly.entity_id
_entity_poly.type
_entity_poly.pdbx_seq_one_letter_code
_entity_poly.pdbx_strand_id
1 'polypeptide(L)'
;MAPPARRRFDSTWLPFGMIIGFVVGIGMGLRVIDSLWISAVVGVLAGAVLGVLLGLRGGGDALTRDEDAEDDEYRRLHGDPRPGERR
;
A
#
# COMPACT_ATOMS: atom_id res chain seq x y z
N MET A 1 -16.00 23.45 7.43
CA MET A 1 -16.17 22.31 6.52
C MET A 1 -14.82 21.62 6.43
N ALA A 2 -14.66 20.44 7.04
CA ALA A 2 -13.42 19.68 6.96
C ALA A 2 -13.25 19.16 5.52
N PRO A 3 -12.04 19.25 4.92
CA PRO A 3 -11.81 18.72 3.58
C PRO A 3 -12.06 17.20 3.59
N PRO A 4 -12.63 16.63 2.51
CA PRO A 4 -12.84 15.19 2.45
C PRO A 4 -11.49 14.49 2.61
N ALA A 5 -11.40 13.60 3.60
CA ALA A 5 -10.25 12.76 3.84
C ALA A 5 -9.93 12.04 2.53
N ARG A 6 -8.86 12.49 1.86
CA ARG A 6 -8.41 11.89 0.62
C ARG A 6 -8.03 10.47 0.98
N ARG A 7 -8.73 9.49 0.41
CA ARG A 7 -8.45 8.07 0.63
C ARG A 7 -7.02 7.80 0.14
N ARG A 8 -6.04 7.91 1.05
CA ARG A 8 -4.62 7.77 0.71
C ARG A 8 -4.37 6.30 0.41
N PHE A 9 -3.77 6.05 -0.74
CA PHE A 9 -3.37 4.71 -1.14
C PHE A 9 -2.25 4.24 -0.20
N ASP A 10 -2.52 3.20 0.59
CA ASP A 10 -1.51 2.60 1.45
C ASP A 10 -0.67 1.61 0.64
N SER A 11 0.51 2.07 0.22
CA SER A 11 1.45 1.30 -0.58
C SER A 11 2.06 0.11 0.18
N THR A 12 1.92 0.08 1.51
CA THR A 12 2.46 -0.97 2.39
C THR A 12 1.90 -2.35 2.05
N TRP A 13 0.70 -2.40 1.47
CA TRP A 13 0.03 -3.65 1.10
C TRP A 13 0.45 -4.22 -0.27
N LEU A 14 1.09 -3.42 -1.10
CA LEU A 14 1.47 -3.80 -2.47
C LEU A 14 2.49 -4.95 -2.50
N PRO A 15 3.57 -4.96 -1.68
CA PRO A 15 4.50 -6.09 -1.61
C PRO A 15 3.83 -7.40 -1.19
N PHE A 16 2.93 -7.35 -0.21
CA PHE A 16 2.22 -8.55 0.28
C PHE A 16 1.29 -9.13 -0.78
N GLY A 17 0.52 -8.28 -1.46
CA GLY A 17 -0.32 -8.72 -2.57
C GLY A 17 0.50 -9.35 -3.69
N MET A 18 1.64 -8.75 -4.06
CA MET A 18 2.54 -9.31 -5.08
C MET A 18 3.06 -10.70 -4.69
N ILE A 19 3.54 -10.89 -3.46
CA ILE A 19 4.05 -12.19 -2.99
C ILE A 19 2.93 -13.24 -2.99
N ILE A 20 1.76 -12.90 -2.45
CA ILE A 20 0.60 -13.81 -2.41
C ILE A 20 0.19 -14.21 -3.84
N GLY A 21 0.03 -13.24 -4.74
CA GLY A 21 -0.35 -13.52 -6.12
C GLY A 21 0.71 -14.30 -6.89
N PHE A 22 1.99 -14.05 -6.63
CA PHE A 22 3.08 -14.82 -7.23
C PHE A 22 3.04 -16.29 -6.81
N VAL A 23 2.92 -16.56 -5.50
CA VAL A 23 2.84 -17.94 -4.96
C VAL A 23 1.60 -18.67 -5.47
N VAL A 24 0.43 -18.03 -5.39
CA VAL A 24 -0.83 -18.60 -5.87
C VAL A 24 -0.81 -18.79 -7.39
N GLY A 25 -0.27 -17.82 -8.14
CA GLY A 25 -0.20 -17.86 -9.59
C GLY A 25 0.72 -18.94 -10.12
N ILE A 26 1.89 -19.13 -9.51
CA ILE A 26 2.77 -20.26 -9.85
C ILE A 26 2.10 -21.59 -9.49
N GLY A 27 1.57 -21.74 -8.28
CA GLY A 27 0.96 -22.99 -7.82
C GLY A 27 -0.26 -23.40 -8.65
N MET A 28 -1.18 -22.47 -8.89
CA MET A 28 -2.40 -22.71 -9.66
C MET A 28 -2.12 -22.78 -11.17
N GLY A 29 -1.25 -21.90 -11.67
CA GLY A 29 -0.94 -21.83 -13.10
C GLY A 29 -0.13 -23.01 -13.62
N LEU A 30 0.75 -23.60 -12.80
CA LEU A 30 1.42 -24.87 -13.15
C LEU A 30 0.43 -26.03 -13.29
N ARG A 31 -0.71 -25.99 -12.59
CA ARG A 31 -1.74 -27.03 -12.71
C ARG A 31 -2.57 -26.91 -14.00
N VAL A 32 -2.59 -25.75 -14.64
CA VAL A 32 -3.52 -25.43 -15.73
C VAL A 32 -2.83 -25.21 -17.07
N ILE A 33 -1.61 -24.65 -17.06
CA ILE A 33 -0.97 -24.10 -18.27
C ILE A 33 0.31 -24.86 -18.65
N ASP A 34 0.84 -25.74 -17.78
CA ASP A 34 2.12 -26.45 -17.92
C ASP A 34 3.33 -25.55 -18.31
N SER A 35 3.16 -24.23 -18.21
CA SER A 35 4.16 -23.22 -18.55
C SER A 35 4.42 -22.35 -17.34
N LEU A 36 5.60 -22.56 -16.75
CA LEU A 36 6.09 -21.82 -15.59
C LEU A 36 6.18 -20.31 -15.87
N TRP A 37 6.58 -19.94 -17.08
CA TRP A 37 6.71 -18.53 -17.47
C TRP A 37 5.36 -17.82 -17.50
N ILE A 38 4.35 -18.47 -18.10
CA ILE A 38 3.01 -17.88 -18.21
C ILE A 38 2.36 -17.79 -16.82
N SER A 39 2.49 -18.83 -16.00
CA SER A 39 1.94 -18.84 -14.64
C SER A 39 2.59 -17.80 -13.73
N ALA A 40 3.91 -17.59 -13.85
CA ALA A 40 4.61 -16.54 -13.13
C ALA A 40 4.13 -15.13 -13.52
N VAL A 41 4.02 -14.83 -14.82
CA VAL A 41 3.54 -13.52 -15.29
C VAL A 41 2.11 -13.24 -14.82
N VAL A 42 1.21 -14.21 -14.97
CA VAL A 42 -0.18 -14.09 -14.51
C VAL A 42 -0.25 -13.92 -12.99
N GLY A 43 0.57 -14.65 -12.23
CA GLY A 43 0.66 -14.54 -10.78
C GLY A 43 1.10 -13.15 -10.31
N VAL A 44 2.14 -12.59 -10.94
CA VAL A 44 2.60 -11.22 -10.64
C VAL A 44 1.50 -10.19 -10.91
N LEU A 45 0.83 -10.28 -12.07
CA LEU A 45 -0.25 -9.36 -12.42
C LEU A 45 -1.43 -9.46 -11.43
N ALA A 46 -1.86 -10.69 -11.11
CA ALA A 46 -2.92 -10.91 -10.14
C ALA A 46 -2.53 -10.42 -8.73
N GLY A 47 -1.28 -10.63 -8.32
CA GLY A 47 -0.75 -10.15 -7.05
C GLY A 47 -0.65 -8.63 -6.95
N ALA A 48 -0.23 -7.97 -8.02
CA ALA A 48 -0.23 -6.52 -8.10
C ALA A 48 -1.65 -5.95 -7.95
N VAL A 49 -2.63 -6.53 -8.65
CA VAL A 49 -4.05 -6.15 -8.51
C VAL A 49 -4.54 -6.36 -7.08
N LEU A 50 -4.24 -7.51 -6.47
CA LEU A 50 -4.63 -7.82 -5.10
C LEU A 50 -4.00 -6.86 -4.08
N GLY A 51 -2.70 -6.56 -4.23
CA GLY A 51 -1.98 -5.63 -3.36
C GLY A 51 -2.52 -4.21 -3.46
N VAL A 52 -2.90 -3.77 -4.66
CA VAL A 52 -3.58 -2.49 -4.86
C VAL A 52 -4.95 -2.49 -4.19
N LEU A 53 -5.76 -3.53 -4.38
CA LEU A 53 -7.09 -3.65 -3.75
C LEU A 53 -6.99 -3.65 -2.22
N LEU A 54 -5.99 -4.35 -1.66
CA LEU A 54 -5.70 -4.36 -0.23
C LEU A 54 -5.25 -2.98 0.26
N GLY A 55 -4.37 -2.28 -0.46
CA GLY A 55 -3.94 -0.92 -0.13
C GLY A 55 -5.08 0.11 -0.18
N LEU A 56 -6.06 -0.09 -1.06
CA LEU A 56 -7.28 0.73 -1.12
C LEU A 56 -8.29 0.39 -0.01
N ARG A 57 -8.27 -0.85 0.49
CA ARG A 57 -9.18 -1.34 1.54
C ARG A 57 -8.63 -1.16 2.95
N GLY A 58 -7.31 -1.21 3.12
CA GLY A 58 -6.59 -1.14 4.41
C GLY A 58 -6.14 0.26 4.84
N GLY A 59 -6.09 1.24 3.92
CA GLY A 59 -5.63 2.61 4.19
C GLY A 59 -6.62 3.51 4.97
N GLY A 60 -7.28 2.97 5.99
CA GLY A 60 -8.42 3.61 6.68
C GLY A 60 -8.10 4.35 7.98
N ASP A 61 -7.94 3.64 9.10
CA ASP A 61 -8.48 4.23 10.34
C ASP A 61 -7.59 4.23 11.58
N ALA A 62 -6.49 3.49 11.66
CA ALA A 62 -5.75 3.35 12.93
C ALA A 62 -4.38 4.05 12.92
N LEU A 63 -3.41 3.53 12.18
CA LEU A 63 -2.01 3.96 12.33
C LEU A 63 -1.71 5.33 11.71
N THR A 64 -2.26 5.63 10.53
CA THR A 64 -2.01 6.91 9.84
C THR A 64 -2.82 8.07 10.41
N ARG A 65 -3.93 7.80 11.11
CA ARG A 65 -4.73 8.84 11.78
C ARG A 65 -3.99 9.39 13.00
N ASP A 66 -3.36 8.50 13.77
CA ASP A 66 -2.56 8.88 14.92
C ASP A 66 -1.30 9.62 14.46
N GLU A 67 -0.64 9.15 13.40
CA GLU A 67 0.54 9.80 12.83
C GLU A 67 0.22 11.20 12.26
N ASP A 68 -0.86 11.37 11.49
CA ASP A 68 -1.29 12.70 10.98
C ASP A 68 -1.77 13.61 12.15
N ALA A 69 -2.33 13.05 13.23
CA ALA A 69 -2.78 13.83 14.40
C ALA A 69 -1.61 14.32 15.26
N GLU A 70 -0.59 13.48 15.47
CA GLU A 70 0.65 13.85 16.16
C GLU A 70 1.42 14.92 15.37
N ASP A 71 1.47 14.81 14.04
CA ASP A 71 2.12 15.80 13.16
C ASP A 71 1.42 17.16 13.19
N ASP A 72 0.07 17.16 13.23
CA ASP A 72 -0.72 18.38 13.35
C ASP A 72 -0.59 19.02 14.74
N GLU A 73 -0.54 18.22 15.81
CA GLU A 73 -0.27 18.70 17.16
C GLU A 73 1.13 19.30 17.27
N TYR A 74 2.13 18.64 16.67
CA TYR A 74 3.50 19.14 16.59
C TYR A 74 3.57 20.50 15.85
N ARG A 75 2.93 20.64 14.68
CA ARG A 75 2.87 21.92 13.95
C ARG A 75 2.16 23.02 14.74
N ARG A 76 1.13 22.69 15.52
CA ARG A 76 0.44 23.66 16.39
C ARG A 76 1.32 24.14 17.54
N LEU A 77 2.09 23.23 18.14
CA LEU A 77 2.93 23.52 19.30
C LEU A 77 4.25 24.20 18.93
N HIS A 78 4.86 23.82 17.81
CA HIS A 78 6.22 24.25 17.45
C HIS A 78 6.26 25.18 16.23
N GLY A 79 5.14 25.34 15.51
CA GLY A 79 5.12 26.03 14.22
C GLY A 79 5.81 25.21 13.12
N ASP A 80 5.56 25.56 11.86
CA ASP A 80 6.14 24.84 10.72
C ASP A 80 7.63 25.24 10.56
N PRO A 81 8.60 24.33 10.74
CA PRO A 81 10.00 24.67 10.54
C PRO A 81 10.21 24.99 9.06
N ARG A 82 10.79 26.16 8.78
CA ARG A 82 11.10 26.58 7.41
C ARG A 82 12.04 25.55 6.77
N PRO A 83 11.80 25.15 5.50
CA PRO A 83 12.69 24.21 4.83
C PRO A 83 14.08 24.87 4.68
N GLY A 84 15.02 24.47 5.55
CA GLY A 84 16.38 25.03 5.58
C GLY A 84 17.03 25.19 6.96
N GLU A 85 16.28 25.11 8.07
CA GLU A 85 16.85 25.23 9.43
C GLU A 85 17.27 23.87 9.99
N ARG A 86 18.23 23.22 9.34
CA ARG A 86 19.12 22.24 9.98
C ARG A 86 20.56 22.62 9.61
N ARG A 87 21.18 23.44 10.45
CA ARG A 87 22.64 23.61 10.48
C ARG A 87 23.18 22.97 11.74
#